data_AF-A0A934CA57-F1
#
_entry.id   AF-A0A934CA57-F1
#
_cell.length_a   1.000
_cell.length_b   1.000
_cell.length_c   1.000
_cell.angle_alpha   90.00
_cell.angle_beta   90.00
_cell.angle_gamma   90.00
#
_symmetry.space_group_name_H-M   'P 1'
#
loop_
_entity.id
_entity.type
_entity.pdbx_description
1 polymer ?
#
loop_
_entity_poly.entity_id
_entity_poly.type
_entity_poly.pdbx_seq_one_letter_code
_entity_poly.pdbx_strand_id
1 'polypeptide(L)'
;MLDVLAIASRNLLRYRRRTLLTLLLIVIGMVAVLLFVAVAGSFKSMMVGQFTDSVLGHLQVHRKGYVASIDNLPLNLNLKPAMVAKAEEALKANPLV
;
A
#
# COMPACT_ATOMS: atom_id res chain seq x y z
N MET A 1 -7.47 39.25 -25.86
CA MET A 1 -7.23 37.86 -25.39
C MET A 1 -8.52 37.07 -25.23
N LEU A 2 -9.54 37.63 -24.57
CA LEU A 2 -10.86 36.99 -24.43
C LEU A 2 -11.54 36.69 -25.78
N ASP A 3 -11.32 37.53 -26.80
CA ASP A 3 -11.86 37.29 -28.14
C ASP A 3 -11.31 36.02 -28.79
N VAL A 4 -10.03 35.70 -28.56
CA VAL A 4 -9.40 34.48 -29.06
C VAL A 4 -9.99 33.24 -28.38
N LEU A 5 -10.26 33.31 -27.08
CA LEU A 5 -10.97 32.26 -26.33
C LEU A 5 -12.42 32.07 -26.83
N ALA A 6 -13.11 33.16 -27.16
CA ALA A 6 -14.45 33.11 -27.73
C ALA A 6 -14.46 32.47 -29.13
N ILE A 7 -13.45 32.78 -29.96
CA ILE A 7 -13.29 32.17 -31.29
C ILE A 7 -12.96 30.68 -31.16
N ALA A 8 -12.04 30.31 -30.26
CA ALA A 8 -11.64 28.92 -30.04
C ALA A 8 -12.80 28.05 -29.51
N SER A 9 -13.57 28.55 -28.54
CA SER A 9 -14.72 27.81 -27.98
C SER A 9 -15.83 27.60 -29.01
N ARG A 10 -16.14 28.60 -29.84
CA ARG A 10 -17.08 28.45 -30.98
C ARG A 10 -16.57 27.43 -32.00
N ASN A 11 -15.26 27.40 -32.27
CA ASN A 11 -14.65 26.44 -33.18
C ASN A 11 -14.81 24.99 -32.67
N LEU A 12 -14.53 24.75 -31.38
CA LEU A 12 -14.74 23.45 -30.74
C LEU A 12 -16.21 23.01 -30.78
N LEU A 13 -17.14 23.93 -30.50
CA LEU A 13 -18.58 23.67 -30.54
C LEU A 13 -19.13 23.44 -31.95
N ARG A 14 -18.47 23.98 -32.99
CA ARG A 14 -18.82 23.76 -34.40
C ARG A 14 -18.38 22.37 -34.88
N TYR A 15 -17.18 21.90 -34.48
CA TYR A 15 -16.63 20.60 -34.89
C TYR A 15 -16.77 19.50 -33.82
N ARG A 16 -17.98 19.36 -33.25
CA ARG A 16 -18.22 18.49 -32.08
C ARG A 16 -17.70 17.07 -32.20
N ARG A 17 -17.87 16.41 -33.36
CA ARG A 17 -17.45 15.01 -33.55
C ARG A 17 -15.93 14.84 -33.40
N ARG A 18 -15.15 15.71 -34.05
CA ARG A 18 -13.68 15.68 -33.98
C ARG A 18 -13.20 16.03 -32.57
N THR A 19 -13.75 17.11 -32.00
CA THR A 19 -13.40 17.55 -30.64
C THR A 19 -13.71 16.48 -29.60
N LEU A 20 -14.84 15.80 -29.70
CA LEU A 20 -15.21 14.72 -28.78
C LEU A 20 -14.23 13.54 -28.86
N LEU A 21 -13.86 13.10 -30.05
CA LEU A 21 -12.91 11.99 -30.20
C LEU A 21 -11.54 12.33 -29.61
N THR A 22 -11.04 13.54 -29.86
CA THR A 22 -9.76 13.99 -29.30
C THR A 22 -9.83 14.14 -27.78
N LEU A 23 -10.91 14.73 -27.25
CA LEU A 23 -11.11 14.89 -25.81
C LEU A 23 -11.20 13.51 -25.13
N LEU A 24 -11.96 12.58 -25.70
CA LEU A 24 -12.10 11.22 -25.16
C LEU A 24 -10.76 10.51 -25.08
N LEU A 25 -9.93 10.60 -26.13
CA LEU A 25 -8.60 10.00 -26.13
C LEU A 25 -7.75 10.51 -24.97
N ILE A 26 -7.76 11.84 -24.74
CA ILE A 26 -7.02 12.48 -23.64
C ILE A 26 -7.60 12.05 -22.29
N VAL A 27 -8.92 12.08 -22.13
CA VAL A 27 -9.61 11.73 -20.88
C VAL A 27 -9.34 10.28 -20.50
N ILE A 28 -9.45 9.35 -21.45
CA ILE A 28 -9.19 7.93 -21.20
C ILE A 28 -7.74 7.71 -20.75
N GLY A 29 -6.78 8.31 -21.45
CA GLY A 29 -5.37 8.23 -21.08
C GLY A 29 -5.10 8.80 -19.68
N MET A 30 -5.67 9.96 -19.38
CA MET A 30 -5.53 10.61 -18.08
C MET A 30 -6.15 9.78 -16.95
N VAL A 31 -7.35 9.23 -17.16
CA VAL A 31 -8.02 8.37 -16.17
C VAL A 31 -7.19 7.12 -15.88
N ALA A 32 -6.62 6.48 -16.91
CA ALA A 32 -5.76 5.31 -16.72
C ALA A 32 -4.52 5.62 -15.86
N VAL A 33 -3.85 6.75 -16.13
CA VAL A 33 -2.69 7.20 -15.34
C VAL A 33 -3.09 7.53 -13.91
N LEU A 34 -4.19 8.27 -13.71
CA LEU A 34 -4.67 8.64 -12.39
C LEU A 34 -5.05 7.43 -11.55
N LEU A 35 -5.76 6.46 -12.13
CA LEU A 35 -6.09 5.21 -11.46
C LEU A 35 -4.84 4.45 -11.05
N PHE A 36 -3.86 4.33 -11.94
CA PHE A 36 -2.60 3.66 -11.62
C PHE A 36 -1.87 4.32 -10.44
N VAL A 37 -1.72 5.65 -10.49
CA VAL A 37 -1.03 6.41 -9.43
C VAL A 37 -1.79 6.32 -8.10
N ALA A 38 -3.11 6.47 -8.12
CA ALA A 38 -3.93 6.39 -6.91
C ALA A 38 -3.87 5.00 -6.28
N VAL A 39 -3.98 3.95 -7.09
CA VAL A 39 -3.92 2.56 -6.61
C VAL A 39 -2.52 2.26 -6.06
N ALA A 40 -1.45 2.56 -6.80
CA ALA A 40 -0.08 2.33 -6.35
C ALA A 40 0.24 3.10 -5.05
N GLY A 41 -0.19 4.37 -4.95
CA GLY A 41 -0.06 5.17 -3.75
C GLY A 41 -0.81 4.58 -2.57
N SER A 42 -2.06 4.14 -2.78
CA SER A 42 -2.89 3.50 -1.76
C SER A 42 -2.27 2.20 -1.26
N PHE A 43 -1.80 1.34 -2.16
CA PHE A 43 -1.08 0.11 -1.79
C PHE A 43 0.16 0.40 -0.97
N LYS A 44 0.96 1.41 -1.35
CA LYS A 44 2.12 1.83 -0.57
C LYS A 44 1.71 2.30 0.83
N SER A 45 0.72 3.18 0.95
CA SER A 45 0.26 3.66 2.25
C SER A 45 -0.34 2.54 3.10
N MET A 46 -1.07 1.61 2.47
CA MET A 46 -1.64 0.45 3.16
C MET A 46 -0.54 -0.49 3.65
N MET A 47 0.46 -0.81 2.82
CA MET A 47 1.60 -1.61 3.26
C MET A 47 2.32 -0.93 4.42
N VAL A 48 2.64 0.36 4.30
CA VAL A 48 3.30 1.11 5.37
C VAL A 48 2.43 1.13 6.63
N GLY A 49 1.12 1.35 6.52
CA GLY A 49 0.20 1.30 7.65
C GLY A 49 0.11 -0.09 8.28
N GLN A 50 0.05 -1.16 7.49
CA GLN A 50 0.10 -2.53 8.02
C GLN A 50 1.43 -2.84 8.72
N PHE A 51 2.56 -2.39 8.20
CA PHE A 51 3.86 -2.60 8.85
C PHE A 51 4.08 -1.68 10.07
N THR A 52 3.49 -0.48 10.08
CA THR A 52 3.73 0.54 11.13
C THR A 52 2.68 0.46 12.23
N ASP A 53 1.40 0.33 11.90
CA ASP A 53 0.29 0.27 12.87
C ASP A 53 0.01 -1.16 13.38
N SER A 54 0.28 -2.20 12.58
CA SER A 54 0.01 -3.59 12.95
C SER A 54 1.27 -4.38 13.28
N VAL A 55 1.87 -4.15 14.44
CA VAL A 55 2.69 -5.20 15.09
C VAL A 55 4.09 -5.38 14.48
N LEU A 56 4.97 -4.44 14.77
CA LEU A 56 6.18 -4.86 15.46
C LEU A 56 5.92 -4.60 16.94
N GLY A 57 5.31 -5.57 17.64
CA GLY A 57 5.56 -5.66 19.07
C GLY A 57 7.07 -5.52 19.24
N HIS A 58 7.52 -4.57 20.08
CA HIS A 58 8.91 -4.11 20.11
C HIS A 58 9.94 -5.25 20.25
N LEU A 59 9.48 -6.44 20.63
CA LEU A 59 10.25 -7.66 20.70
C LEU A 59 9.43 -8.87 20.19
N GLN A 60 9.97 -9.60 19.21
CA GLN A 60 9.42 -10.88 18.72
C GLN A 60 10.34 -12.03 19.16
N VAL A 61 9.79 -13.03 19.86
CA VAL A 61 10.53 -14.22 20.30
C VAL A 61 10.21 -15.39 19.38
N HIS A 62 11.20 -15.84 18.61
CA HIS A 62 11.07 -16.99 17.72
C HIS A 62 11.95 -18.16 18.16
N ARG A 63 11.50 -19.39 17.89
CA ARG A 63 12.31 -20.59 18.06
C ARG A 63 13.47 -20.57 17.06
N LYS A 64 14.65 -21.03 17.48
CA LYS A 64 15.83 -21.16 16.59
C LYS A 64 15.45 -21.92 15.32
N GLY A 65 15.69 -21.31 14.14
CA GLY A 65 15.36 -21.87 12.83
C GLY A 65 14.06 -21.35 12.19
N TYR A 66 13.22 -20.64 12.93
CA TYR A 66 11.94 -20.11 12.43
C TYR A 66 12.12 -19.08 11.30
N VAL A 67 13.09 -18.17 11.42
CA VAL A 67 13.39 -17.14 10.40
C VAL A 67 14.13 -17.71 9.17
N ALA A 68 14.74 -18.89 9.32
CA ALA A 68 15.44 -19.59 8.23
C ALA A 68 14.52 -20.56 7.45
N SER A 69 13.26 -20.69 7.88
CA SER A 69 12.28 -21.55 7.22
C SER A 69 11.68 -20.79 6.04
N ILE A 70 11.76 -21.38 4.84
CA ILE A 70 11.16 -20.81 3.61
C ILE A 70 9.61 -20.88 3.68
N ASP A 71 9.07 -21.72 4.57
CA ASP A 71 7.64 -21.86 4.79
C ASP A 71 7.08 -20.66 5.60
N ASN A 72 6.00 -20.04 5.10
CA ASN A 72 5.20 -19.10 5.88
C ASN A 72 4.45 -19.87 6.98
N LEU A 73 4.80 -19.63 8.24
CA LEU A 73 4.25 -20.28 9.44
C LEU A 73 4.52 -21.80 9.52
N PRO A 74 5.78 -22.19 9.78
CA PRO A 74 6.14 -23.59 10.02
C PRO A 74 5.46 -24.09 11.31
N LEU A 75 4.36 -24.85 11.17
CA LEU A 75 3.57 -25.45 12.27
C LEU A 75 4.40 -26.37 13.17
N ASN A 76 5.58 -26.80 12.72
CA ASN A 76 6.54 -27.64 13.43
C ASN A 76 7.54 -26.84 14.30
N LEU A 77 7.59 -25.50 14.18
CA LEU A 77 8.52 -24.63 14.90
C LEU A 77 7.87 -23.76 15.98
N ASN A 78 6.64 -24.09 16.37
CA ASN A 78 5.98 -23.50 17.54
C ASN A 78 6.86 -23.62 18.80
N LEU A 79 6.79 -22.59 19.65
CA LEU A 79 7.43 -22.62 20.97
C LEU A 79 6.76 -23.70 21.82
N LYS A 80 7.56 -24.60 22.39
CA LYS A 80 7.08 -25.58 23.36
C LYS A 80 6.74 -24.86 24.68
N PRO A 81 5.79 -25.36 25.49
CA PRO A 81 5.34 -24.71 26.72
C PRO A 81 6.46 -24.30 27.69
N ALA A 82 7.50 -25.14 27.84
CA ALA A 82 8.65 -24.84 28.70
C ALA A 82 9.51 -23.65 28.21
N MET A 83 9.57 -23.43 26.89
CA MET A 83 10.28 -22.28 26.31
C MET A 83 9.48 -20.98 26.44
N VAL A 84 8.15 -21.08 26.43
CA VAL A 84 7.26 -19.93 26.71
C VAL A 84 7.41 -19.50 28.16
N ALA A 85 7.38 -20.44 29.11
CA ALA A 85 7.57 -20.14 30.54
C ALA A 85 8.92 -19.44 30.82
N LYS A 86 10.00 -19.91 30.19
CA LYS A 86 11.33 -19.28 30.31
C LYS A 86 11.37 -17.86 29.71
N ALA A 87 10.66 -17.63 28.60
CA ALA A 87 10.56 -16.31 27.99
C ALA A 87 9.75 -15.35 28.88
N GLU A 88 8.63 -15.81 29.45
CA GLU A 88 7.83 -15.01 30.40
C GLU A 88 8.59 -14.67 31.68
N GLU A 89 9.36 -15.61 32.23
CA GLU A 89 10.19 -15.38 33.41
C GLU A 89 11.27 -14.32 33.15
N ALA A 90 11.94 -14.38 31.99
CA ALA A 90 12.94 -13.40 31.59
C ALA A 90 12.35 -12.00 31.30
N LEU A 91 11.11 -11.94 30.80
CA LEU A 91 10.40 -10.68 30.57
C LEU A 91 9.94 -10.05 31.88
N LYS A 92 9.39 -10.83 32.81
CA LYS A 92 8.95 -10.34 34.14
C LYS A 92 10.12 -9.89 35.03
N ALA A 93 11.31 -10.46 34.82
CA ALA A 93 12.51 -10.07 35.55
C ALA A 93 13.06 -8.68 35.15
N ASN A 94 12.55 -8.05 34.09
CA ASN A 94 13.10 -6.81 33.54
C ASN A 94 12.02 -5.71 33.49
N PRO A 95 11.98 -4.78 34.47
CA PRO A 95 10.87 -3.85 34.70
C PRO A 95 10.74 -2.68 33.68
N LEU A 96 11.44 -2.75 32.54
CA LEU A 96 11.39 -1.75 31.47
C LEU A 96 10.73 -2.26 30.17
N VAL A 97 10.10 -3.44 30.24
CA VAL A 97 9.23 -4.04 29.20
C VAL A 97 7.87 -4.33 29.83
#